data_AF-A0A929UCR0-F1
#
_entry.id   AF-A0A929UCR0-F1
#
_cell.length_a   1.000
_cell.length_b   1.000
_cell.length_c   1.000
_cell.angle_alpha   90.00
_cell.angle_beta   90.00
_cell.angle_gamma   90.00
#
_symmetry.space_group_name_H-M   'P 1'
#
loop_
_entity.id
_entity.type
_entity.pdbx_description
1 polymer ?
#
loop_
_entity_poly.entity_id
_entity_poly.type
_entity_poly.pdbx_seq_one_letter_code
_entity_poly.pdbx_strand_id
1 'polypeptide(L)'
;MFGDWIWLAEQEQKNQRVLFWDGFMVEDLDAPCDVWICATDKYMLFINGVLQGMGPARSTRQEGWIDRYEITSQLRKGKNTIAVSVWNYGYSTYQSLYDHGKLIFDILQRGEVLVSSGESTWYMKDAGLIPGAPKRNVNLGPADYYDAQCGDGSWFLHPDKINGWQKSVVCKQVNKRLRELPERKRTIEAKLPKRIVRIQDVECDCQVFTVNLRHVLFADRRDADETNLNAFLGCVLRSERCQRGVISFPNRRWNGIFGSFRVGEKVYEASDACREIQVEMQEGENFFLMQIHGKYDDLYSHIEFRFEHPLTVCPVKESGFFVTLPATVLTTCQDGRHEIYEDIDFFTEEETRVFSCCSLEELQGRATKVKWIPENDVKQDAYILSLMRLGKVVTEYAVKKNHLGILWNGDDVTLLSPPEPGLEKRIIIDFGDLYVGYLSLILKASRGTILDIYGFENMYQGEVDYTIGLNNGARYICREGWQSYTSMAKMGMRYAMIRVVFGGEEPLLLQRFELLHETYRIANSGFFTCENELL
;
A
#
# COMPACT_ATOMS: atom_id res chain seq x y z
N MET A 1 -7.02 -0.83 -31.63
CA MET A 1 -7.82 -0.04 -30.68
C MET A 1 -8.51 1.05 -31.47
N PHE A 2 -9.79 1.30 -31.19
CA PHE A 2 -10.61 2.36 -31.78
C PHE A 2 -10.78 3.56 -30.86
N GLY A 3 -10.79 3.32 -29.54
CA GLY A 3 -10.88 4.36 -28.52
C GLY A 3 -9.63 5.20 -28.36
N ASP A 4 -9.81 6.29 -27.62
CA ASP A 4 -8.76 7.19 -27.21
C ASP A 4 -8.24 6.85 -25.82
N TRP A 5 -6.99 7.22 -25.54
CA TRP A 5 -6.49 7.27 -24.17
C TRP A 5 -7.21 8.38 -23.41
N ILE A 6 -7.79 8.05 -22.26
CA ILE A 6 -8.57 8.98 -21.43
C ILE A 6 -8.05 9.02 -20.00
N TRP A 7 -8.25 10.17 -19.34
CA TRP A 7 -8.01 10.35 -17.91
C TRP A 7 -8.95 11.41 -17.31
N LEU A 8 -8.62 11.90 -16.11
CA LEU A 8 -9.30 13.04 -15.48
C LEU A 8 -8.79 14.38 -16.02
N ALA A 9 -9.61 15.42 -15.87
CA ALA A 9 -9.27 16.78 -16.33
C ALA A 9 -8.32 17.55 -15.39
N GLU A 10 -8.29 17.14 -14.12
CA GLU A 10 -7.58 17.85 -13.06
C GLU A 10 -6.07 17.52 -13.04
N GLN A 11 -5.32 18.22 -12.20
CA GLN A 11 -3.92 17.90 -11.96
C GLN A 11 -3.78 16.53 -11.30
N GLU A 12 -2.91 15.70 -11.86
CA GLU A 12 -2.58 14.38 -11.31
C GLU A 12 -1.92 14.48 -9.95
N GLN A 13 -2.22 13.48 -9.12
CA GLN A 13 -1.63 13.33 -7.80
C GLN A 13 -0.91 11.97 -7.72
N LYS A 14 0.09 11.88 -6.84
CA LYS A 14 0.72 10.59 -6.54
C LYS A 14 -0.27 9.69 -5.81
N ASN A 15 -0.15 8.38 -6.03
CA ASN A 15 -1.03 7.37 -5.47
C ASN A 15 -2.51 7.75 -5.66
N GLN A 16 -2.96 7.77 -6.92
CA GLN A 16 -4.30 8.21 -7.30
C GLN A 16 -5.05 7.08 -8.00
N ARG A 17 -6.31 6.88 -7.59
CA ARG A 17 -7.23 5.95 -8.22
C ARG A 17 -8.40 6.68 -8.82
N VAL A 18 -8.72 6.34 -10.06
CA VAL A 18 -9.78 6.95 -10.84
C VAL A 18 -10.70 5.84 -11.34
N LEU A 19 -11.98 6.02 -11.08
CA LEU A 19 -13.05 5.16 -11.51
C LEU A 19 -13.55 5.65 -12.87
N PHE A 20 -13.86 4.73 -13.76
CA PHE A 20 -14.43 4.99 -15.07
C PHE A 20 -15.63 4.09 -15.30
N TRP A 21 -16.62 4.57 -16.07
CA TRP A 21 -17.67 3.70 -16.58
C TRP A 21 -18.25 4.18 -17.90
N ASP A 22 -18.85 3.24 -18.63
CA ASP A 22 -19.68 3.52 -19.80
C ASP A 22 -20.80 2.48 -19.95
N GLY A 23 -21.81 2.81 -20.75
CA GLY A 23 -22.95 1.95 -21.06
C GLY A 23 -22.95 1.52 -22.53
N PHE A 24 -23.37 0.29 -22.80
CA PHE A 24 -23.48 -0.24 -24.17
C PHE A 24 -24.68 -1.18 -24.31
N MET A 25 -25.16 -1.35 -25.54
CA MET A 25 -26.34 -2.16 -25.85
C MET A 25 -25.93 -3.48 -26.52
N VAL A 26 -26.57 -4.57 -26.11
CA VAL A 26 -26.36 -5.92 -26.69
C VAL A 26 -27.70 -6.53 -27.02
N GLU A 27 -27.90 -6.95 -28.27
CA GLU A 27 -29.12 -7.64 -28.71
C GLU A 27 -28.93 -9.15 -28.89
N ASP A 28 -27.76 -9.56 -29.36
CA ASP A 28 -27.39 -10.95 -29.63
C ASP A 28 -26.50 -11.48 -28.51
N LEU A 29 -27.01 -12.41 -27.70
CA LEU A 29 -26.27 -13.03 -26.59
C LEU A 29 -25.48 -14.28 -27.02
N ASP A 30 -25.72 -14.79 -28.22
CA ASP A 30 -25.02 -15.95 -28.76
C ASP A 30 -23.73 -15.54 -29.49
N ALA A 31 -23.59 -14.25 -29.81
CA ALA A 31 -22.43 -13.69 -30.47
C ALA A 31 -21.28 -13.38 -29.50
N PRO A 32 -20.07 -13.92 -29.74
CA PRO A 32 -18.88 -13.61 -28.95
C PRO A 32 -18.61 -12.10 -28.84
N CYS A 33 -18.38 -11.64 -27.62
CA CYS A 33 -18.05 -10.27 -27.30
C CYS A 33 -16.77 -10.20 -26.47
N ASP A 34 -15.84 -9.35 -26.89
CA ASP A 34 -14.54 -9.16 -26.27
C ASP A 34 -14.36 -7.73 -25.77
N VAL A 35 -13.74 -7.58 -24.61
CA VAL A 35 -13.18 -6.32 -24.10
C VAL A 35 -11.68 -6.32 -24.32
N TRP A 36 -11.17 -5.23 -24.88
CA TRP A 36 -9.76 -4.95 -25.07
C TRP A 36 -9.40 -3.77 -24.21
N ILE A 37 -8.42 -3.89 -23.33
CA ILE A 37 -8.13 -2.85 -22.33
C ILE A 37 -6.64 -2.73 -22.03
N CYS A 38 -6.19 -1.50 -21.80
CA CYS A 38 -4.88 -1.17 -21.23
C CYS A 38 -5.00 0.07 -20.35
N ALA A 39 -4.13 0.21 -19.36
CA ALA A 39 -4.06 1.39 -18.50
C ALA A 39 -2.61 1.71 -18.09
N THR A 40 -2.40 2.80 -17.36
CA THR A 40 -1.15 3.02 -16.61
C THR A 40 -1.19 2.26 -15.29
N ASP A 41 -0.04 1.69 -14.89
CA ASP A 41 0.24 0.97 -13.64
C ASP A 41 -0.67 -0.24 -13.34
N LYS A 42 -1.94 0.01 -12.98
CA LYS A 42 -2.92 -1.02 -12.63
C LYS A 42 -4.35 -0.65 -13.04
N TYR A 43 -5.14 -1.63 -13.45
CA TYR A 43 -6.60 -1.55 -13.54
C TYR A 43 -7.28 -2.77 -12.93
N MET A 44 -8.54 -2.60 -12.54
CA MET A 44 -9.51 -3.65 -12.21
C MET A 44 -10.76 -3.45 -13.07
N LEU A 45 -11.14 -4.47 -13.85
CA LEU A 45 -12.22 -4.39 -14.85
C LEU A 45 -13.46 -5.15 -14.37
N PHE A 46 -14.63 -4.52 -14.49
CA PHE A 46 -15.93 -5.09 -14.20
C PHE A 46 -16.87 -4.95 -15.40
N ILE A 47 -17.65 -6.01 -15.66
CA ILE A 47 -18.77 -6.00 -16.62
C ILE A 47 -20.03 -6.37 -15.85
N ASN A 48 -21.03 -5.49 -15.87
CA ASN A 48 -22.28 -5.66 -15.13
C ASN A 48 -22.07 -6.01 -13.64
N GLY A 49 -21.04 -5.43 -13.01
CA GLY A 49 -20.67 -5.69 -11.61
C GLY A 49 -19.82 -6.94 -11.36
N VAL A 50 -19.54 -7.75 -12.38
CA VAL A 50 -18.71 -8.96 -12.27
C VAL A 50 -17.27 -8.65 -12.64
N LEU A 51 -16.33 -8.93 -11.72
CA LEU A 51 -14.89 -8.79 -11.96
C LEU A 51 -14.44 -9.70 -13.12
N GLN A 52 -13.87 -9.11 -14.17
CA GLN A 52 -13.31 -9.83 -15.32
C GLN A 52 -11.81 -10.10 -15.18
N GLY A 53 -11.08 -9.14 -14.59
CA GLY A 53 -9.65 -9.30 -14.39
C GLY A 53 -8.94 -8.03 -13.97
N MET A 54 -7.63 -8.18 -13.79
CA MET A 54 -6.72 -7.13 -13.36
C MET A 54 -5.48 -7.09 -14.27
N GLY A 55 -5.05 -5.88 -14.57
CA GLY A 55 -3.92 -5.66 -15.47
C GLY A 55 -3.35 -4.27 -15.31
N PRO A 56 -2.67 -3.72 -16.32
CA PRO A 56 -2.13 -4.47 -17.46
C PRO A 56 -0.95 -5.36 -17.04
N ALA A 57 -0.40 -6.10 -18.00
CA ALA A 57 0.96 -6.64 -17.83
C ALA A 57 1.99 -5.50 -17.74
N ARG A 58 3.13 -5.78 -17.09
CA ARG A 58 4.22 -4.80 -16.95
C ARG A 58 4.65 -4.29 -18.33
N SER A 59 4.73 -2.97 -18.45
CA SER A 59 4.87 -2.25 -19.71
C SER A 59 6.07 -1.30 -19.64
N THR A 60 6.61 -0.91 -20.80
CA THR A 60 7.62 0.16 -20.87
C THR A 60 6.93 1.50 -21.15
N ARG A 61 7.71 2.58 -21.31
CA ARG A 61 7.15 3.87 -21.73
C ARG A 61 6.60 3.79 -23.16
N GLN A 62 7.30 3.09 -24.05
CA GLN A 62 6.98 3.00 -25.48
C GLN A 62 6.02 1.86 -25.81
N GLU A 63 6.00 0.79 -25.02
CA GLU A 63 5.15 -0.39 -25.28
C GLU A 63 4.14 -0.59 -24.15
N GLY A 64 2.86 -0.73 -24.49
CA GLY A 64 1.80 -1.18 -23.58
C GLY A 64 1.21 -2.51 -24.03
N TRP A 65 0.84 -3.35 -23.06
CA TRP A 65 0.19 -4.63 -23.34
C TRP A 65 -1.32 -4.51 -23.17
N ILE A 66 -2.05 -4.82 -24.23
CA ILE A 66 -3.51 -4.94 -24.22
C ILE A 66 -3.87 -6.32 -23.67
N ASP A 67 -4.74 -6.33 -22.67
CA ASP A 67 -5.40 -7.55 -22.22
C ASP A 67 -6.74 -7.69 -22.97
N ARG A 68 -7.09 -8.93 -23.33
CA ARG A 68 -8.36 -9.30 -23.96
C ARG A 68 -9.16 -10.23 -23.07
N TYR A 69 -10.41 -9.85 -22.77
CA TYR A 69 -11.37 -10.64 -22.01
C TYR A 69 -12.55 -10.99 -22.89
N GLU A 70 -12.90 -12.26 -22.97
CA GLU A 70 -14.15 -12.73 -23.57
C GLU A 70 -15.23 -12.61 -22.49
N ILE A 71 -16.31 -11.87 -22.77
CA ILE A 71 -17.29 -11.42 -21.76
C ILE A 71 -18.73 -11.84 -22.06
N THR A 72 -18.97 -12.66 -23.08
CA THR A 72 -20.32 -13.01 -23.57
C THR A 72 -21.19 -13.57 -22.46
N SER A 73 -20.61 -14.44 -21.61
CA SER A 73 -21.35 -15.07 -20.50
C SER A 73 -21.78 -14.10 -19.38
N GLN A 74 -21.29 -12.86 -19.39
CA GLN A 74 -21.62 -11.82 -18.42
C GLN A 74 -22.62 -10.80 -18.97
N LEU A 75 -22.96 -10.87 -20.26
CA LEU A 75 -23.87 -9.96 -20.92
C LEU A 75 -25.34 -10.26 -20.63
N ARG A 76 -26.16 -9.24 -20.81
CA ARG A 76 -27.62 -9.29 -20.73
C ARG A 76 -28.19 -8.63 -21.97
N LYS A 77 -29.37 -9.06 -22.42
CA LYS A 77 -30.05 -8.37 -23.53
C LYS A 77 -30.42 -6.95 -23.11
N GLY A 78 -30.15 -5.97 -23.97
CA GLY A 78 -30.34 -4.55 -23.70
C GLY A 78 -29.09 -3.89 -23.10
N LYS A 79 -29.29 -3.06 -22.06
CA LYS A 79 -28.23 -2.23 -21.47
C LYS A 79 -27.26 -3.06 -20.61
N ASN A 80 -25.98 -2.90 -20.90
CA ASN A 80 -24.85 -3.43 -20.15
C ASN A 80 -23.93 -2.28 -19.71
N THR A 81 -23.08 -2.55 -18.72
CA THR A 81 -22.11 -1.57 -18.22
C THR A 81 -20.70 -2.14 -18.18
N ILE A 82 -19.74 -1.29 -18.52
CA ILE A 82 -18.33 -1.47 -18.20
C ILE A 82 -17.97 -0.50 -17.09
N ALA A 83 -17.27 -0.99 -16.07
CA ALA A 83 -16.73 -0.17 -14.99
C ALA A 83 -15.26 -0.55 -14.76
N VAL A 84 -14.39 0.45 -14.60
CA VAL A 84 -12.94 0.24 -14.48
C VAL A 84 -12.39 1.10 -13.36
N SER A 85 -11.63 0.50 -12.44
CA SER A 85 -10.81 1.25 -11.48
C SER A 85 -9.38 1.25 -11.99
N VAL A 86 -8.78 2.42 -12.16
CA VAL A 86 -7.38 2.57 -12.59
C VAL A 86 -6.59 3.20 -11.47
N TRP A 87 -5.50 2.56 -11.06
CA TRP A 87 -4.63 3.03 -9.98
C TRP A 87 -3.27 3.43 -10.55
N ASN A 88 -3.01 4.74 -10.58
CA ASN A 88 -1.73 5.31 -10.96
C ASN A 88 -0.90 5.61 -9.70
N TYR A 89 0.30 5.06 -9.62
CA TYR A 89 1.18 5.27 -8.47
C TYR A 89 1.79 6.68 -8.48
N GLY A 90 1.97 7.25 -9.67
CA GLY A 90 2.57 8.57 -9.83
C GLY A 90 4.09 8.60 -9.57
N TYR A 91 4.74 7.44 -9.54
CA TYR A 91 6.20 7.25 -9.51
C TYR A 91 6.58 5.84 -9.99
N SER A 92 7.85 5.65 -10.33
CA SER A 92 8.38 4.37 -10.78
C SER A 92 8.56 3.41 -9.61
N THR A 93 8.48 2.13 -9.93
CA THR A 93 8.81 1.00 -9.06
C THR A 93 9.69 0.04 -9.86
N TYR A 94 10.10 -1.09 -9.28
CA TYR A 94 10.82 -2.11 -10.07
C TYR A 94 9.87 -2.88 -11.02
N GLN A 95 8.57 -2.57 -11.00
CA GLN A 95 7.55 -3.23 -11.80
C GLN A 95 6.80 -2.29 -12.75
N SER A 96 7.00 -0.98 -12.62
CA SER A 96 6.38 0.04 -13.45
C SER A 96 7.29 1.26 -13.61
N LEU A 97 7.32 1.84 -14.80
CA LEU A 97 7.96 3.12 -15.04
C LEU A 97 6.92 4.22 -14.91
N TYR A 98 7.28 5.32 -14.23
CA TYR A 98 6.42 6.49 -14.13
C TYR A 98 5.94 6.94 -15.50
N ASP A 99 4.63 7.13 -15.58
CA ASP A 99 3.86 7.61 -16.73
C ASP A 99 2.60 8.31 -16.16
N HIS A 100 2.04 9.23 -16.92
CA HIS A 100 0.79 9.88 -16.57
C HIS A 100 -0.36 8.87 -16.56
N GLY A 101 -1.38 9.14 -15.75
CA GLY A 101 -2.55 8.29 -15.65
C GLY A 101 -3.32 8.27 -16.97
N LYS A 102 -3.77 7.08 -17.39
CA LYS A 102 -4.53 6.89 -18.63
C LYS A 102 -5.18 5.52 -18.67
N LEU A 103 -6.31 5.45 -19.35
CA LEU A 103 -7.09 4.26 -19.65
C LEU A 103 -7.42 4.24 -21.15
N ILE A 104 -7.43 3.07 -21.77
CA ILE A 104 -7.99 2.86 -23.10
C ILE A 104 -8.73 1.53 -23.12
N PHE A 105 -9.93 1.50 -23.70
CA PHE A 105 -10.66 0.25 -23.92
C PHE A 105 -11.53 0.29 -25.17
N ASP A 106 -11.81 -0.91 -25.70
CA ASP A 106 -12.83 -1.17 -26.72
C ASP A 106 -13.65 -2.39 -26.33
N ILE A 107 -14.96 -2.36 -26.56
CA ILE A 107 -15.85 -3.52 -26.50
C ILE A 107 -16.32 -3.83 -27.91
N LEU A 108 -16.03 -5.05 -28.36
CA LEU A 108 -16.28 -5.49 -29.72
C LEU A 108 -17.19 -6.71 -29.71
N GLN A 109 -18.21 -6.74 -30.56
CA GLN A 109 -19.01 -7.93 -30.85
C GLN A 109 -18.94 -8.20 -32.35
N ARG A 110 -18.48 -9.38 -32.76
CA ARG A 110 -18.24 -9.74 -34.18
C ARG A 110 -17.36 -8.73 -34.95
N GLY A 111 -16.45 -8.06 -34.25
CA GLY A 111 -15.56 -7.03 -34.82
C GLY A 111 -16.20 -5.64 -34.96
N GLU A 112 -17.48 -5.48 -34.62
CA GLU A 112 -18.13 -4.17 -34.53
C GLU A 112 -17.94 -3.56 -33.14
N VAL A 113 -17.64 -2.27 -33.09
CA VAL A 113 -17.45 -1.52 -31.84
C VAL A 113 -18.81 -1.23 -31.21
N LEU A 114 -19.05 -1.79 -30.02
CA LEU A 114 -20.23 -1.45 -29.21
C LEU A 114 -20.00 -0.20 -28.36
N VAL A 115 -18.79 -0.06 -27.80
CA VAL A 115 -18.35 1.13 -27.06
C VAL A 115 -16.83 1.18 -27.03
N SER A 116 -16.28 2.39 -27.02
CA SER A 116 -14.85 2.66 -26.91
C SER A 116 -14.61 3.81 -25.93
N SER A 117 -13.46 3.80 -25.26
CA SER A 117 -13.05 4.92 -24.40
C SER A 117 -12.91 6.22 -25.21
N GLY A 118 -13.44 7.32 -24.69
CA GLY A 118 -13.34 8.63 -25.34
C GLY A 118 -13.93 9.75 -24.48
N GLU A 119 -14.16 10.93 -25.05
CA GLU A 119 -14.75 12.08 -24.33
C GLU A 119 -16.16 11.80 -23.77
N SER A 120 -16.85 10.79 -24.30
CA SER A 120 -18.14 10.32 -23.80
C SER A 120 -18.04 9.45 -22.55
N THR A 121 -16.88 8.88 -22.24
CA THR A 121 -16.70 8.02 -21.07
C THR A 121 -16.76 8.85 -19.78
N TRP A 122 -17.35 8.28 -18.74
CA TRP A 122 -17.47 8.93 -17.45
C TRP A 122 -16.30 8.58 -16.54
N TYR A 123 -15.85 9.53 -15.73
CA TYR A 123 -14.84 9.30 -14.68
C TYR A 123 -15.22 9.96 -13.34
N MET A 124 -14.63 9.45 -12.27
CA MET A 124 -14.70 10.00 -10.92
C MET A 124 -13.43 9.62 -10.15
N LYS A 125 -12.90 10.50 -9.30
CA LYS A 125 -11.82 10.12 -8.36
C LYS A 125 -12.37 9.13 -7.34
N ASP A 126 -11.60 8.08 -7.03
CA ASP A 126 -11.98 7.16 -5.94
C ASP A 126 -11.72 7.83 -4.60
N ALA A 127 -12.76 8.46 -4.04
CA ALA A 127 -12.69 9.17 -2.76
C ALA A 127 -12.36 8.26 -1.57
N GLY A 128 -12.50 6.94 -1.72
CA GLY A 128 -12.12 6.00 -0.67
C GLY A 128 -10.63 5.70 -0.63
N LEU A 129 -9.85 5.92 -1.70
CA LEU A 129 -8.41 5.72 -1.64
C LEU A 129 -7.75 6.71 -0.68
N ILE A 130 -6.90 6.23 0.21
CA ILE A 130 -6.04 7.06 1.06
C ILE A 130 -4.70 7.28 0.34
N PRO A 131 -4.47 8.43 -0.31
CA PRO A 131 -3.28 8.65 -1.15
C PRO A 131 -1.98 8.71 -0.33
N GLY A 132 -2.08 9.02 0.96
CA GLY A 132 -0.94 9.08 1.89
C GLY A 132 -0.42 7.72 2.38
N ALA A 133 -0.92 6.60 1.85
CA ALA A 133 -0.41 5.28 2.20
C ALA A 133 1.08 5.13 1.85
N PRO A 134 1.91 4.56 2.74
CA PRO A 134 3.33 4.35 2.45
C PRO A 134 3.52 3.32 1.34
N LYS A 135 4.73 3.32 0.76
CA LYS A 135 5.15 2.22 -0.12
C LYS A 135 5.16 0.90 0.63
N ARG A 136 4.87 -0.19 -0.09
CA ARG A 136 5.06 -1.53 0.46
C ARG A 136 6.54 -1.84 0.62
N ASN A 137 7.33 -1.48 -0.38
CA ASN A 137 8.79 -1.37 -0.37
C ASN A 137 9.24 -0.65 -1.65
N VAL A 138 10.55 -0.50 -1.88
CA VAL A 138 11.06 0.14 -3.10
C VAL A 138 10.56 -0.53 -4.39
N ASN A 139 10.50 -1.87 -4.40
CA ASN A 139 10.19 -2.68 -5.58
C ASN A 139 8.72 -2.59 -6.01
N LEU A 140 7.83 -2.18 -5.11
CA LEU A 140 6.37 -2.23 -5.28
C LEU A 140 5.72 -0.85 -5.14
N GLY A 141 4.43 -0.80 -5.48
CA GLY A 141 3.61 0.40 -5.32
C GLY A 141 3.25 0.69 -3.85
N PRO A 142 2.41 1.72 -3.64
CA PRO A 142 1.81 2.02 -2.34
C PRO A 142 1.04 0.82 -1.76
N ALA A 143 0.91 0.80 -0.43
CA ALA A 143 -0.06 -0.06 0.24
C ALA A 143 -1.48 0.40 -0.10
N ASP A 144 -2.42 -0.55 -0.15
CA ASP A 144 -3.81 -0.24 -0.50
C ASP A 144 -4.60 0.10 0.76
N TYR A 145 -4.66 1.39 1.08
CA TYR A 145 -5.40 1.91 2.23
C TYR A 145 -6.68 2.58 1.74
N TYR A 146 -7.81 2.13 2.28
CA TYR A 146 -9.12 2.50 1.78
C TYR A 146 -10.07 2.89 2.92
N ASP A 147 -10.72 4.05 2.80
CA ASP A 147 -11.80 4.50 3.66
C ASP A 147 -13.15 4.38 2.96
N ALA A 148 -13.88 3.31 3.29
CA ALA A 148 -15.19 3.04 2.70
C ALA A 148 -16.28 4.01 3.16
N GLN A 149 -16.00 4.89 4.13
CA GLN A 149 -16.94 5.95 4.53
C GLN A 149 -17.03 7.07 3.48
N CYS A 150 -16.00 7.23 2.66
CA CYS A 150 -15.88 8.33 1.70
C CYS A 150 -16.35 7.95 0.29
N GLY A 151 -16.53 6.67 0.00
CA GLY A 151 -16.87 6.16 -1.33
C GLY A 151 -18.21 5.42 -1.39
N ASP A 152 -18.84 5.44 -2.56
CA ASP A 152 -19.96 4.54 -2.84
C ASP A 152 -19.42 3.17 -3.26
N GLY A 153 -19.46 2.20 -2.34
CA GLY A 153 -18.99 0.83 -2.57
C GLY A 153 -19.77 0.04 -3.64
N SER A 154 -20.81 0.63 -4.26
CA SER A 154 -21.60 0.03 -5.34
C SER A 154 -21.30 0.60 -6.72
N TRP A 155 -20.29 1.46 -6.86
CA TRP A 155 -19.95 2.13 -8.13
C TRP A 155 -19.75 1.19 -9.32
N PHE A 156 -19.27 -0.04 -9.10
CA PHE A 156 -19.10 -1.05 -10.14
C PHE A 156 -20.36 -1.88 -10.42
N LEU A 157 -21.34 -1.91 -9.49
CA LEU A 157 -22.61 -2.61 -9.65
C LEU A 157 -23.65 -1.75 -10.39
N HIS A 158 -23.77 -0.48 -10.00
CA HIS A 158 -24.75 0.47 -10.53
C HIS A 158 -24.11 1.84 -10.78
N PRO A 159 -23.09 1.94 -11.65
CA PRO A 159 -22.38 3.20 -11.88
C PRO A 159 -23.32 4.32 -12.34
N ASP A 160 -24.37 4.00 -13.09
CA ASP A 160 -25.35 4.94 -13.62
C ASP A 160 -26.25 5.59 -12.55
N LYS A 161 -26.25 5.06 -11.32
CA LYS A 161 -26.98 5.62 -10.18
C LYS A 161 -26.14 6.51 -9.28
N ILE A 162 -24.82 6.57 -9.50
CA ILE A 162 -23.92 7.36 -8.67
C ILE A 162 -23.88 8.80 -9.20
N ASN A 163 -23.96 9.78 -8.30
CA ASN A 163 -23.82 11.19 -8.64
C ASN A 163 -22.34 11.62 -8.64
N GLY A 164 -21.99 12.64 -9.43
CA GLY A 164 -20.65 13.24 -9.42
C GLY A 164 -19.72 12.77 -10.53
N TRP A 165 -20.20 11.92 -11.45
CA TRP A 165 -19.46 11.57 -12.66
C TRP A 165 -19.20 12.80 -13.53
N GLN A 166 -18.00 12.86 -14.10
CA GLN A 166 -17.58 13.87 -15.06
C GLN A 166 -17.17 13.21 -16.37
N LYS A 167 -17.12 13.97 -17.47
CA LYS A 167 -16.67 13.46 -18.77
C LYS A 167 -15.15 13.42 -18.83
N SER A 168 -14.58 12.29 -19.25
CA SER A 168 -13.14 12.12 -19.32
C SER A 168 -12.50 12.99 -20.38
N VAL A 169 -11.21 13.28 -20.19
CA VAL A 169 -10.42 14.06 -21.14
C VAL A 169 -9.51 13.14 -21.92
N VAL A 170 -9.47 13.33 -23.24
CA VAL A 170 -8.54 12.61 -24.12
C VAL A 170 -7.11 13.05 -23.84
N CYS A 171 -6.26 12.10 -23.50
CA CYS A 171 -4.83 12.28 -23.32
C CYS A 171 -4.19 12.59 -24.68
N LYS A 172 -3.71 13.82 -24.85
CA LYS A 172 -3.03 14.24 -26.07
C LYS A 172 -1.61 13.67 -26.14
N GLN A 173 -1.11 13.44 -27.36
CA GLN A 173 0.29 13.09 -27.64
C GLN A 173 0.79 11.79 -26.96
N VAL A 174 -0.10 10.80 -26.77
CA VAL A 174 0.31 9.50 -26.24
C VAL A 174 1.05 8.68 -27.30
N ASN A 175 2.39 8.69 -27.25
CA ASN A 175 3.23 7.87 -28.11
C ASN A 175 3.56 6.52 -27.44
N LYS A 176 2.53 5.66 -27.31
CA LYS A 176 2.65 4.30 -26.74
C LYS A 176 2.10 3.29 -27.72
N ARG A 177 2.96 2.39 -28.21
CA ARG A 177 2.57 1.28 -29.08
C ARG A 177 1.88 0.22 -28.24
N LEU A 178 0.65 -0.13 -28.61
CA LEU A 178 -0.12 -1.16 -27.97
C LEU A 178 0.04 -2.49 -28.69
N ARG A 179 0.25 -3.57 -27.92
CA ARG A 179 0.42 -4.93 -28.43
C ARG A 179 -0.40 -5.90 -27.61
N GLU A 180 -0.90 -6.95 -28.24
CA GLU A 180 -1.44 -8.09 -27.51
C GLU A 180 -0.32 -8.84 -26.79
N LEU A 181 -0.61 -9.31 -25.59
CA LEU A 181 0.31 -10.13 -24.81
C LEU A 181 0.34 -11.56 -25.38
N PRO A 182 1.43 -12.03 -26.02
CA PRO A 182 1.33 -13.17 -26.93
C PRO A 182 0.89 -14.50 -26.30
N GLU A 183 1.34 -14.88 -25.09
CA GLU A 183 0.98 -16.19 -24.50
C GLU A 183 0.99 -16.20 -22.96
N ARG A 184 0.53 -15.12 -22.33
CA ARG A 184 0.54 -14.98 -20.86
C ARG A 184 -0.84 -14.68 -20.28
N LYS A 185 -1.85 -15.42 -20.76
CA LYS A 185 -3.18 -15.36 -20.15
C LYS A 185 -3.06 -15.78 -18.69
N ARG A 186 -3.73 -15.04 -17.81
CA ARG A 186 -3.76 -15.32 -16.38
C ARG A 186 -5.07 -15.98 -16.01
N THR A 187 -5.08 -16.68 -14.89
CA THR A 187 -6.29 -17.24 -14.28
C THR A 187 -6.38 -16.75 -12.84
N ILE A 188 -7.60 -16.57 -12.36
CA ILE A 188 -7.89 -16.17 -10.99
C ILE A 188 -8.69 -17.27 -10.34
N GLU A 189 -8.24 -17.73 -9.18
CA GLU A 189 -8.95 -18.70 -8.35
C GLU A 189 -9.12 -18.13 -6.95
N ALA A 190 -10.34 -18.14 -6.41
CA ALA A 190 -10.58 -17.73 -5.03
C ALA A 190 -10.03 -18.78 -4.05
N LYS A 191 -9.06 -18.40 -3.22
CA LYS A 191 -8.51 -19.24 -2.15
C LYS A 191 -9.09 -18.79 -0.81
N LEU A 192 -9.80 -19.69 -0.16
CA LEU A 192 -10.29 -19.50 1.21
C LEU A 192 -9.24 -19.95 2.23
N PRO A 193 -9.18 -19.31 3.41
CA PRO A 193 -8.42 -19.80 4.54
C PRO A 193 -8.81 -21.23 4.89
N LYS A 194 -7.84 -22.03 5.32
CA LYS A 194 -8.05 -23.43 5.74
C LYS A 194 -8.15 -23.55 7.25
N ARG A 195 -7.63 -22.58 8.00
CA ARG A 195 -7.59 -22.62 9.46
C ARG A 195 -7.53 -21.23 10.08
N ILE A 196 -8.17 -21.07 11.24
CA ILE A 196 -7.90 -19.99 12.18
C ILE A 196 -6.82 -20.47 13.15
N VAL A 197 -5.70 -19.76 13.20
CA VAL A 197 -4.52 -20.13 14.01
C VAL A 197 -4.61 -19.53 15.41
N ARG A 198 -4.92 -18.23 15.52
CA ARG A 198 -4.98 -17.50 16.79
C ARG A 198 -6.11 -16.50 16.80
N ILE A 199 -6.66 -16.23 17.99
CA ILE A 199 -7.56 -15.13 18.27
C ILE A 199 -7.11 -14.50 19.57
N GLN A 200 -6.85 -13.20 19.53
CA GLN A 200 -6.14 -12.50 20.60
C GLN A 200 -6.75 -11.13 20.84
N ASP A 201 -6.67 -10.67 22.07
CA ASP A 201 -6.78 -9.26 22.43
C ASP A 201 -5.37 -8.71 22.61
N VAL A 202 -5.11 -7.58 21.97
CA VAL A 202 -3.78 -7.01 21.87
C VAL A 202 -3.79 -5.53 22.22
N GLU A 203 -2.73 -5.09 22.88
CA GLU A 203 -2.46 -3.69 23.17
C GLU A 203 -1.47 -3.12 22.13
N CYS A 204 -1.80 -1.97 21.54
CA CYS A 204 -0.90 -1.27 20.63
C CYS A 204 0.06 -0.38 21.42
N ASP A 205 1.13 -0.97 21.95
CA ASP A 205 2.15 -0.26 22.74
C ASP A 205 3.27 0.33 21.85
N CYS A 206 2.89 1.03 20.78
CA CYS A 206 3.83 1.79 19.96
C CYS A 206 3.14 2.96 19.26
N GLN A 207 3.86 4.08 19.16
CA GLN A 207 3.55 5.16 18.23
C GLN A 207 4.47 5.01 17.02
N VAL A 208 3.91 4.95 15.81
CA VAL A 208 4.73 4.78 14.60
C VAL A 208 4.60 5.99 13.70
N PHE A 209 5.70 6.71 13.49
CA PHE A 209 5.76 7.81 12.52
C PHE A 209 6.39 7.32 11.22
N THR A 210 5.68 7.52 10.12
CA THR A 210 6.15 7.26 8.76
C THR A 210 6.36 8.59 8.06
N VAL A 211 7.62 8.90 7.79
CA VAL A 211 8.06 10.20 7.25
C VAL A 211 8.58 9.99 5.83
N ASN A 212 7.88 10.56 4.85
CA ASN A 212 8.28 10.56 3.44
C ASN A 212 9.22 11.75 3.15
N LEU A 213 10.49 11.47 2.89
CA LEU A 213 11.50 12.50 2.65
C LEU A 213 11.65 12.86 1.17
N ARG A 214 10.99 12.13 0.26
CA ARG A 214 11.17 12.31 -1.19
C ARG A 214 10.86 13.72 -1.67
N HIS A 215 9.74 14.29 -1.24
CA HIS A 215 9.32 15.63 -1.69
C HIS A 215 10.26 16.73 -1.18
N VAL A 216 10.61 16.69 0.09
CA VAL A 216 11.40 17.75 0.72
C VAL A 216 12.86 17.75 0.23
N LEU A 217 13.43 16.56 -0.03
CA LEU A 217 14.80 16.38 -0.50
C LEU A 217 14.94 16.50 -2.03
N PHE A 218 14.02 15.93 -2.81
CA PHE A 218 14.16 15.78 -4.27
C PHE A 218 13.00 16.33 -5.09
N ALA A 219 12.13 17.14 -4.49
CA ALA A 219 10.98 17.78 -5.14
C ALA A 219 10.16 16.78 -5.99
N ASP A 220 10.23 16.92 -7.32
CA ASP A 220 9.42 16.17 -8.26
C ASP A 220 9.97 14.81 -8.70
N ARG A 221 11.03 14.30 -8.08
CA ARG A 221 11.64 13.01 -8.44
C ARG A 221 10.63 11.84 -8.50
N ARG A 222 10.58 11.15 -9.65
CA ARG A 222 9.62 10.04 -9.96
C ARG A 222 10.28 8.70 -10.31
N ASP A 223 11.60 8.59 -10.29
CA ASP A 223 12.29 7.31 -10.50
C ASP A 223 12.27 6.42 -9.24
N ALA A 224 12.76 5.19 -9.41
CA ALA A 224 12.94 4.20 -8.35
C ALA A 224 14.43 3.94 -8.07
N ASP A 225 15.29 4.91 -8.41
CA ASP A 225 16.73 4.73 -8.30
C ASP A 225 17.18 4.88 -6.85
N GLU A 226 18.20 4.12 -6.49
CA GLU A 226 18.93 4.27 -5.24
C GLU A 226 19.48 5.70 -5.06
N THR A 227 19.69 6.09 -3.80
CA THR A 227 20.16 7.45 -3.46
C THR A 227 21.23 7.41 -2.41
N ASN A 228 22.40 7.95 -2.72
CA ASN A 228 23.48 8.14 -1.76
C ASN A 228 23.36 9.55 -1.20
N LEU A 229 23.05 9.70 0.08
CA LEU A 229 22.93 11.01 0.70
C LEU A 229 23.38 11.10 2.16
N ASN A 230 23.87 12.29 2.51
CA ASN A 230 23.99 12.78 3.87
C ASN A 230 22.92 13.85 4.11
N ALA A 231 22.09 13.67 5.12
CA ALA A 231 21.13 14.66 5.59
C ALA A 231 20.82 14.40 7.07
N PHE A 232 19.97 15.23 7.66
CA PHE A 232 19.47 14.99 9.01
C PHE A 232 17.96 15.11 9.02
N LEU A 233 17.29 14.18 9.70
CA LEU A 233 15.86 14.24 10.01
C LEU A 233 15.72 14.62 11.49
N GLY A 234 14.97 15.68 11.78
CA GLY A 234 14.78 16.12 13.16
C GLY A 234 13.33 16.49 13.48
N CYS A 235 13.05 16.53 14.78
CA CYS A 235 11.82 17.07 15.36
C CYS A 235 12.07 17.42 16.84
N VAL A 236 11.11 18.10 17.47
CA VAL A 236 11.10 18.29 18.93
C VAL A 236 10.04 17.36 19.52
N LEU A 237 10.45 16.48 20.43
CA LEU A 237 9.57 15.53 21.10
C LEU A 237 9.29 16.00 22.52
N ARG A 238 8.01 16.13 22.89
CA ARG A 238 7.60 16.43 24.26
C ARG A 238 7.29 15.14 25.01
N SER A 239 7.89 15.01 26.19
CA SER A 239 7.58 13.98 27.18
C SER A 239 6.96 14.65 28.40
N GLU A 240 5.84 14.13 28.90
CA GLU A 240 5.17 14.69 30.09
C GLU A 240 5.92 14.45 31.40
N ARG A 241 6.92 13.57 31.37
CA ARG A 241 7.76 13.22 32.52
C ARG A 241 9.11 12.70 32.08
N CYS A 242 10.06 12.63 33.01
CA CYS A 242 11.27 11.84 32.82
C CYS A 242 10.89 10.35 32.71
N GLN A 243 11.29 9.70 31.63
CA GLN A 243 10.99 8.28 31.40
C GLN A 243 12.04 7.61 30.51
N ARG A 244 12.04 6.28 30.53
CA ARG A 244 12.83 5.44 29.63
C ARG A 244 11.90 4.72 28.68
N GLY A 245 12.36 4.51 27.46
CA GLY A 245 11.63 3.74 26.47
C GLY A 245 12.54 3.31 25.33
N VAL A 246 11.94 2.90 24.23
CA VAL A 246 12.66 2.41 23.05
C VAL A 246 12.29 3.24 21.84
N ILE A 247 13.31 3.70 21.13
CA ILE A 247 13.18 4.15 19.75
C ILE A 247 13.70 3.04 18.85
N SER A 248 12.91 2.61 17.88
CA SER A 248 13.35 1.59 16.93
C SER A 248 12.99 1.87 15.48
N PHE A 249 13.72 1.19 14.61
CA PHE A 249 13.58 1.28 13.16
C PHE A 249 13.26 -0.12 12.60
N PRO A 250 12.07 -0.33 12.00
CA PRO A 250 11.65 -1.66 11.58
C PRO A 250 12.44 -2.17 10.37
N ASN A 251 13.04 -1.28 9.59
CA ASN A 251 13.66 -1.57 8.30
C ASN A 251 15.19 -1.59 8.39
N ARG A 252 15.83 -2.21 7.41
CA ARG A 252 17.29 -2.15 7.19
C ARG A 252 17.64 -0.95 6.30
N ARG A 253 18.90 -0.51 6.30
CA ARG A 253 19.30 0.70 5.56
C ARG A 253 19.00 0.61 4.06
N TRP A 254 19.04 -0.60 3.48
CA TRP A 254 18.68 -0.80 2.07
C TRP A 254 17.19 -0.52 1.76
N ASN A 255 16.27 -0.67 2.72
CA ASN A 255 14.81 -0.55 2.50
C ASN A 255 14.10 0.45 3.43
N GLY A 256 14.86 1.35 4.04
CA GLY A 256 14.32 2.45 4.84
C GLY A 256 15.42 3.32 5.42
N ILE A 257 15.07 4.58 5.68
CA ILE A 257 15.97 5.58 6.25
C ILE A 257 16.00 5.46 7.77
N PHE A 258 17.18 5.21 8.31
CA PHE A 258 17.51 5.41 9.72
C PHE A 258 19.03 5.55 9.91
N GLY A 259 19.43 6.09 11.05
CA GLY A 259 20.84 6.19 11.43
C GLY A 259 20.99 6.50 12.91
N SER A 260 22.24 6.64 13.34
CA SER A 260 22.55 7.11 14.69
C SER A 260 21.91 8.48 14.90
N PHE A 261 21.40 8.70 16.10
CA PHE A 261 20.60 9.88 16.40
C PHE A 261 20.96 10.43 17.75
N ARG A 262 20.51 11.65 18.02
CA ARG A 262 20.64 12.27 19.33
C ARG A 262 19.30 12.69 19.89
N VAL A 263 19.24 12.74 21.21
CA VAL A 263 18.15 13.32 21.99
C VAL A 263 18.77 14.29 23.00
N GLY A 264 18.64 15.59 22.73
CA GLY A 264 19.37 16.63 23.44
C GLY A 264 20.87 16.38 23.36
N GLU A 265 21.54 16.30 24.51
CA GLU A 265 22.98 16.09 24.59
C GLU A 265 23.43 14.65 24.29
N LYS A 266 22.54 13.65 24.44
CA LYS A 266 22.91 12.23 24.33
C LYS A 266 22.86 11.75 22.88
N VAL A 267 23.91 11.05 22.46
CA VAL A 267 24.01 10.37 21.16
C VAL A 267 23.74 8.88 21.36
N TYR A 268 23.01 8.30 20.42
CA TYR A 268 22.55 6.92 20.40
C TYR A 268 22.95 6.28 19.07
N GLU A 269 23.67 5.16 19.14
CA GLU A 269 24.17 4.47 17.96
C GLU A 269 23.14 3.49 17.41
N ALA A 270 22.86 3.58 16.10
CA ALA A 270 21.93 2.67 15.41
C ALA A 270 22.55 2.07 14.15
N SER A 271 22.40 0.76 13.98
CA SER A 271 22.94 0.00 12.85
C SER A 271 21.98 -1.10 12.41
N ASP A 272 22.25 -1.76 11.29
CA ASP A 272 21.44 -2.92 10.88
C ASP A 272 21.48 -4.08 11.90
N ALA A 273 22.51 -4.18 12.73
CA ALA A 273 22.56 -5.16 13.81
C ALA A 273 21.82 -4.68 15.08
N CYS A 274 21.73 -3.37 15.29
CA CYS A 274 21.15 -2.76 16.48
C CYS A 274 20.17 -1.65 16.08
N ARG A 275 18.89 -2.03 15.91
CA ARG A 275 17.81 -1.12 15.49
C ARG A 275 16.82 -0.78 16.60
N GLU A 276 16.95 -1.38 17.78
CA GLU A 276 16.09 -1.09 18.93
C GLU A 276 16.92 -0.48 20.04
N ILE A 277 16.73 0.81 20.29
CA ILE A 277 17.64 1.60 21.11
C ILE A 277 16.91 2.08 22.37
N GLN A 278 17.47 1.75 23.54
CA GLN A 278 16.99 2.26 24.82
C GLN A 278 17.34 3.73 24.95
N VAL A 279 16.32 4.57 25.16
CA VAL A 279 16.44 6.03 25.16
C VAL A 279 15.85 6.59 26.45
N GLU A 280 16.55 7.57 27.02
CA GLU A 280 16.06 8.36 28.14
C GLU A 280 15.51 9.70 27.65
N MET A 281 14.29 10.03 28.07
CA MET A 281 13.63 11.30 27.79
C MET A 281 13.56 12.12 29.08
N GLN A 282 13.87 13.42 28.98
CA GLN A 282 13.62 14.37 30.06
C GLN A 282 12.17 14.84 30.03
N GLU A 283 11.64 15.27 31.17
CA GLU A 283 10.37 16.00 31.21
C GLU A 283 10.48 17.30 30.39
N GLY A 284 9.45 17.57 29.58
CA GLY A 284 9.43 18.71 28.67
C GLY A 284 9.93 18.36 27.27
N GLU A 285 10.62 19.29 26.63
CA GLU A 285 11.02 19.22 25.23
C GLU A 285 12.39 18.54 25.06
N ASN A 286 12.45 17.61 24.12
CA ASN A 286 13.64 16.83 23.81
C ASN A 286 13.91 16.96 22.30
N PHE A 287 15.05 17.56 21.95
CA PHE A 287 15.44 17.74 20.56
C PHE A 287 15.95 16.43 19.96
N PHE A 288 15.23 15.88 18.99
CA PHE A 288 15.60 14.69 18.24
C PHE A 288 16.24 15.07 16.91
N LEU A 289 17.43 14.54 16.63
CA LEU A 289 18.12 14.73 15.35
C LEU A 289 18.81 13.43 14.94
N MET A 290 18.38 12.85 13.82
CA MET A 290 18.88 11.59 13.29
C MET A 290 19.71 11.81 12.03
N GLN A 291 20.85 11.13 11.95
CA GLN A 291 21.65 11.08 10.74
C GLN A 291 20.96 10.26 9.65
N ILE A 292 20.94 10.80 8.45
CA ILE A 292 20.68 10.07 7.21
C ILE A 292 22.03 10.02 6.52
N HIS A 293 22.64 8.84 6.46
CA HIS A 293 24.00 8.67 5.96
C HIS A 293 24.14 7.33 5.28
N GLY A 294 24.54 7.34 4.01
CA GLY A 294 24.72 6.15 3.20
C GLY A 294 23.75 6.08 2.02
N LYS A 295 23.37 4.86 1.66
CA LYS A 295 22.63 4.54 0.44
C LYS A 295 21.23 4.00 0.74
N TYR A 296 20.23 4.57 0.08
CA TYR A 296 18.82 4.29 0.35
C TYR A 296 18.02 4.10 -0.94
N ASP A 297 17.33 2.97 -1.03
CA ASP A 297 16.41 2.67 -2.14
C ASP A 297 15.00 3.23 -1.91
N ASP A 298 14.62 3.39 -0.65
CA ASP A 298 13.37 4.02 -0.25
C ASP A 298 13.62 5.24 0.64
N LEU A 299 12.85 6.30 0.41
CA LEU A 299 13.02 7.59 1.08
C LEU A 299 12.02 7.79 2.23
N TYR A 300 11.51 6.69 2.77
CA TYR A 300 10.70 6.68 3.99
C TYR A 300 11.57 6.38 5.20
N SER A 301 11.36 7.14 6.26
CA SER A 301 11.80 6.77 7.61
C SER A 301 10.58 6.30 8.40
N HIS A 302 10.63 5.08 8.92
CA HIS A 302 9.65 4.54 9.85
C HIS A 302 10.29 4.53 11.24
N ILE A 303 9.72 5.29 12.17
CA ILE A 303 10.26 5.48 13.52
C ILE A 303 9.20 5.01 14.51
N GLU A 304 9.57 4.04 15.34
CA GLU A 304 8.71 3.44 16.35
C GLU A 304 9.12 3.96 17.72
N PHE A 305 8.19 4.58 18.44
CA PHE A 305 8.39 5.04 19.82
C PHE A 305 7.59 4.14 20.76
N ARG A 306 8.27 3.51 21.72
CA ARG A 306 7.65 2.67 22.76
C ARG A 306 8.02 3.23 24.13
N PHE A 307 7.11 3.98 24.71
CA PHE A 307 7.25 4.65 25.99
C PHE A 307 5.99 4.45 26.80
N GLU A 308 6.11 4.27 28.12
CA GLU A 308 4.97 4.10 29.03
C GLU A 308 4.00 5.28 28.91
N HIS A 309 4.53 6.50 28.79
CA HIS A 309 3.74 7.67 28.45
C HIS A 309 4.04 8.11 27.01
N PRO A 310 3.03 8.19 26.13
CA PRO A 310 3.22 8.57 24.74
C PRO A 310 3.96 9.90 24.57
N LEU A 311 4.81 9.98 23.55
CA LEU A 311 5.50 11.20 23.18
C LEU A 311 4.61 12.02 22.24
N THR A 312 4.73 13.34 22.32
CA THR A 312 4.07 14.26 21.38
C THR A 312 5.11 14.95 20.51
N VAL A 313 4.96 14.91 19.19
CA VAL A 313 5.77 15.75 18.29
C VAL A 313 5.29 17.19 18.43
N CYS A 314 6.15 18.10 18.87
CA CYS A 314 5.83 19.52 18.98
C CYS A 314 5.68 20.12 17.57
N PRO A 315 4.48 20.60 17.17
CA PRO A 315 4.27 21.18 15.86
C PRO A 315 4.78 22.62 15.86
N VAL A 316 6.10 22.80 15.80
CA VAL A 316 6.72 24.13 15.65
C VAL A 316 6.26 24.76 14.33
N LYS A 317 6.17 23.95 13.26
CA LYS A 317 5.59 24.28 11.96
C LYS A 317 5.24 23.01 11.17
N GLU A 318 4.18 23.04 10.36
CA GLU A 318 3.71 21.91 9.55
C GLU A 318 3.57 20.63 10.39
N SER A 319 4.17 19.50 9.97
CA SER A 319 4.12 18.23 10.71
C SER A 319 4.94 18.19 12.00
N GLY A 320 5.76 19.22 12.26
CA GLY A 320 6.75 19.21 13.35
C GLY A 320 8.06 18.47 13.02
N PHE A 321 8.13 17.73 11.91
CA PHE A 321 9.37 17.16 11.40
C PHE A 321 10.04 18.09 10.37
N PHE A 322 11.37 18.01 10.29
CA PHE A 322 12.17 18.79 9.35
C PHE A 322 13.38 18.01 8.84
N VAL A 323 13.94 18.48 7.72
CA VAL A 323 15.27 18.11 7.25
C VAL A 323 16.20 19.31 7.20
N THR A 324 17.50 19.10 7.42
CA THR A 324 18.52 20.13 7.22
C THR A 324 19.14 20.03 5.82
N LEU A 325 19.48 21.19 5.24
CA LEU A 325 20.11 21.31 3.93
C LEU A 325 21.36 22.22 3.99
N PRO A 326 22.32 22.07 3.05
CA PRO A 326 22.28 21.11 1.93
C PRO A 326 22.44 19.67 2.43
N ALA A 327 21.75 18.75 1.73
CA ALA A 327 22.08 17.34 1.81
C ALA A 327 23.24 17.11 0.83
N THR A 328 24.34 16.48 1.25
CA THR A 328 25.33 16.00 0.29
C THR A 328 24.71 14.82 -0.43
N VAL A 329 24.60 14.87 -1.77
CA VAL A 329 24.01 13.81 -2.57
C VAL A 329 25.02 13.38 -3.63
N LEU A 330 25.38 12.10 -3.65
CA LEU A 330 26.13 11.53 -4.76
C LEU A 330 25.14 11.00 -5.79
N THR A 331 25.22 11.53 -7.01
CA THR A 331 24.35 11.12 -8.12
C THR A 331 25.14 10.20 -9.05
N THR A 332 24.72 8.95 -9.14
CA THR A 332 25.30 7.97 -10.08
C THR A 332 24.57 8.04 -11.42
N CYS A 333 25.32 8.09 -12.52
CA CYS A 333 24.75 7.97 -13.86
C CYS A 333 24.50 6.50 -14.19
N GLN A 334 23.24 6.10 -14.35
CA GLN A 334 22.86 4.72 -14.67
C GLN A 334 22.91 4.44 -16.18
N ASP A 335 24.08 4.53 -16.79
CA ASP A 335 24.29 4.24 -18.23
C ASP A 335 25.15 3.00 -18.49
N GLY A 336 25.59 2.33 -17.42
CA GLY A 336 26.49 1.17 -17.48
C GLY A 336 27.92 1.50 -17.94
N ARG A 337 28.30 2.79 -17.97
CA ARG A 337 29.62 3.26 -18.39
C ARG A 337 30.32 4.11 -17.32
N HIS A 338 29.55 4.86 -16.54
CA HIS A 338 30.08 5.69 -15.47
C HIS A 338 30.34 4.90 -14.19
N GLU A 339 31.20 5.46 -13.35
CA GLU A 339 31.51 4.94 -12.03
C GLU A 339 30.24 4.84 -11.18
N ILE A 340 30.11 3.71 -10.48
CA ILE A 340 29.09 3.51 -9.45
C ILE A 340 29.77 3.81 -8.12
N TYR A 341 29.32 4.85 -7.44
CA TYR A 341 29.84 5.22 -6.13
C TYR A 341 29.41 4.19 -5.07
N GLU A 342 30.35 3.82 -4.21
CA GLU A 342 30.05 3.12 -2.97
C GLU A 342 29.25 4.01 -2.01
N ASP A 343 28.83 3.45 -0.88
CA ASP A 343 28.11 4.19 0.16
C ASP A 343 28.93 5.43 0.59
N ILE A 344 28.26 6.56 0.86
CA ILE A 344 28.93 7.71 1.46
C ILE A 344 29.43 7.26 2.84
N ASP A 345 30.75 7.30 3.04
CA ASP A 345 31.44 6.84 4.25
C ASP A 345 32.05 8.01 5.05
N PHE A 346 31.85 9.24 4.60
CA PHE A 346 32.36 10.45 5.24
C PHE A 346 31.25 11.43 5.60
N PHE A 347 31.51 12.22 6.64
CA PHE A 347 30.79 13.46 6.93
C PHE A 347 31.71 14.65 6.67
N THR A 348 31.14 15.72 6.13
CA THR A 348 31.84 17.01 6.05
C THR A 348 31.96 17.64 7.44
N GLU A 349 32.87 18.63 7.59
CA GLU A 349 32.94 19.41 8.83
C GLU A 349 31.62 20.11 9.15
N GLU A 350 30.89 20.56 8.13
CA GLU A 350 29.59 21.20 8.29
C GLU A 350 28.54 20.21 8.83
N GLU A 351 28.47 19.01 8.27
CA GLU A 351 27.56 17.96 8.74
C GLU A 351 27.90 17.51 10.17
N THR A 352 29.19 17.41 10.49
CA THR A 352 29.65 17.13 11.86
C THR A 352 29.21 18.24 12.83
N ARG A 353 29.32 19.51 12.41
CA ARG A 353 28.81 20.65 13.18
C ARG A 353 27.29 20.61 13.30
N VAL A 354 26.53 20.27 12.27
CA VAL A 354 25.06 20.16 12.34
C VAL A 354 24.64 19.10 13.35
N PHE A 355 25.24 17.90 13.29
CA PHE A 355 24.92 16.84 14.26
C PHE A 355 25.26 17.24 15.70
N SER A 356 26.24 18.13 15.87
CA SER A 356 26.65 18.67 17.17
C SER A 356 25.64 19.62 17.84
N CYS A 357 24.57 20.05 17.17
CA CYS A 357 23.51 20.87 17.77
C CYS A 357 22.62 20.08 18.74
N CYS A 358 22.43 20.60 19.96
CA CYS A 358 21.62 19.99 21.01
C CYS A 358 20.18 20.54 21.07
N SER A 359 19.86 21.60 20.33
CA SER A 359 18.54 22.22 20.26
C SER A 359 18.21 22.76 18.87
N LEU A 360 16.92 23.08 18.65
CA LEU A 360 16.46 23.66 17.39
C LEU A 360 17.00 25.10 17.21
N GLU A 361 17.10 25.87 18.30
CA GLU A 361 17.64 27.23 18.32
C GLU A 361 19.13 27.22 17.95
N GLU A 362 19.90 26.29 18.50
CA GLU A 362 21.31 26.12 18.14
C GLU A 362 21.47 25.77 16.65
N LEU A 363 20.62 24.88 16.14
CA LEU A 363 20.63 24.49 14.73
C LEU A 363 20.32 25.67 13.80
N GLN A 364 19.28 26.44 14.11
CA GLN A 364 18.91 27.63 13.34
C GLN A 364 19.97 28.75 13.45
N GLY A 365 20.58 28.90 14.63
CA GLY A 365 21.64 29.88 14.89
C GLY A 365 22.92 29.65 14.09
N ARG A 366 23.18 28.42 13.62
CA ARG A 366 24.33 28.06 12.76
C ARG A 366 24.09 28.33 11.27
N ALA A 367 23.03 29.07 10.93
CA ALA A 367 22.62 29.37 9.55
C ALA A 367 22.33 28.12 8.69
N THR A 368 22.05 26.98 9.32
CA THR A 368 21.63 25.76 8.63
C THR A 368 20.22 25.93 8.07
N LYS A 369 20.03 25.62 6.79
CA LYS A 369 18.71 25.74 6.17
C LYS A 369 17.84 24.57 6.59
N VAL A 370 16.82 24.84 7.37
CA VAL A 370 15.79 23.86 7.75
C VAL A 370 14.64 23.90 6.74
N LYS A 371 14.25 22.74 6.20
CA LYS A 371 12.99 22.56 5.47
C LYS A 371 12.04 21.72 6.29
N TRP A 372 10.86 22.27 6.57
CA TRP A 372 9.79 21.55 7.25
C TRP A 372 9.15 20.54 6.31
N ILE A 373 8.70 19.42 6.88
CA ILE A 373 8.04 18.35 6.15
C ILE A 373 6.54 18.59 6.19
N PRO A 374 5.84 18.57 5.03
CA PRO A 374 4.40 18.75 4.99
C PRO A 374 3.65 17.68 5.79
N GLU A 375 2.50 18.03 6.36
CA GLU A 375 1.62 17.09 7.08
C GLU A 375 1.18 15.89 6.22
N ASN A 376 1.13 16.07 4.90
CA ASN A 376 0.80 14.99 3.98
C ASN A 376 1.90 13.93 3.85
N ASP A 377 3.15 14.28 4.20
CA ASP A 377 4.31 13.40 4.14
C ASP A 377 4.67 12.77 5.49
N VAL A 378 3.96 13.12 6.57
CA VAL A 378 4.11 12.48 7.88
C VAL A 378 2.82 11.80 8.27
N LYS A 379 2.88 10.49 8.53
CA LYS A 379 1.72 9.70 8.92
C LYS A 379 2.00 8.94 10.20
N GLN A 380 1.08 9.05 11.15
CA GLN A 380 1.08 8.23 12.35
C GLN A 380 0.31 6.92 12.08
N ASP A 381 0.82 5.81 12.61
CA ASP A 381 0.20 4.48 12.61
C ASP A 381 -0.23 4.03 11.21
N ALA A 382 0.57 4.41 10.22
CA ALA A 382 0.40 4.05 8.81
C ALA A 382 1.28 2.88 8.38
N TYR A 383 2.22 2.41 9.20
CA TYR A 383 3.09 1.28 8.85
C TYR A 383 2.61 -0.01 9.52
N ILE A 384 1.79 -0.77 8.78
CA ILE A 384 1.11 -1.98 9.31
C ILE A 384 2.09 -3.01 9.85
N LEU A 385 3.25 -3.20 9.21
CA LEU A 385 4.30 -4.10 9.70
C LEU A 385 4.65 -3.82 11.17
N SER A 386 4.85 -2.55 11.55
CA SER A 386 5.14 -2.17 12.94
C SER A 386 3.97 -2.43 13.87
N LEU A 387 2.75 -2.06 13.47
CA LEU A 387 1.54 -2.27 14.29
C LEU A 387 1.31 -3.76 14.60
N MET A 388 1.57 -4.63 13.62
CA MET A 388 1.42 -6.08 13.76
C MET A 388 2.52 -6.70 14.60
N ARG A 389 3.78 -6.30 14.34
CA ARG A 389 4.96 -6.84 15.01
C ARG A 389 5.02 -6.47 16.49
N LEU A 390 4.63 -5.24 16.82
CA LEU A 390 4.84 -4.67 18.15
C LEU A 390 3.63 -4.78 19.08
N GLY A 391 2.43 -5.08 18.58
CA GLY A 391 1.28 -5.16 19.48
C GLY A 391 1.41 -6.35 20.43
N LYS A 392 1.24 -6.08 21.73
CA LYS A 392 1.44 -7.02 22.83
C LYS A 392 0.18 -7.85 23.05
N VAL A 393 0.33 -9.17 23.12
CA VAL A 393 -0.80 -10.06 23.39
C VAL A 393 -1.17 -9.97 24.87
N VAL A 394 -2.40 -9.53 25.15
CA VAL A 394 -2.94 -9.44 26.51
C VAL A 394 -3.72 -10.71 26.84
N THR A 395 -4.53 -11.18 25.91
CA THR A 395 -5.31 -12.43 26.07
C THR A 395 -5.30 -13.22 24.76
N GLU A 396 -5.20 -14.54 24.85
CA GLU A 396 -5.40 -15.45 23.72
C GLU A 396 -6.59 -16.39 23.99
N TYR A 397 -7.44 -16.56 22.99
CA TYR A 397 -8.67 -17.34 23.10
C TYR A 397 -8.58 -18.64 22.30
N ALA A 398 -9.23 -19.67 22.82
CA ALA A 398 -9.53 -20.86 22.03
C ALA A 398 -10.43 -20.49 20.83
N VAL A 399 -10.14 -21.08 19.67
CA VAL A 399 -10.99 -20.97 18.49
C VAL A 399 -12.31 -21.71 18.76
N LYS A 400 -13.44 -21.03 18.51
CA LYS A 400 -14.80 -21.51 18.75
C LYS A 400 -15.56 -21.58 17.43
N LYS A 401 -16.71 -22.26 17.42
CA LYS A 401 -17.56 -22.44 16.23
C LYS A 401 -17.91 -21.12 15.54
N ASN A 402 -18.23 -20.07 16.30
CA ASN A 402 -18.56 -18.74 15.78
C ASN A 402 -17.37 -17.99 15.15
N HIS A 403 -16.16 -18.53 15.21
CA HIS A 403 -14.98 -17.92 14.58
C HIS A 403 -14.67 -18.52 13.20
N LEU A 404 -15.38 -19.57 12.79
CA LEU A 404 -14.99 -20.41 11.65
C LEU A 404 -15.65 -20.03 10.32
N GLY A 405 -16.61 -19.09 10.30
CA GLY A 405 -17.41 -18.77 9.10
C GLY A 405 -16.58 -18.49 7.84
N ILE A 406 -15.47 -17.77 7.98
CA ILE A 406 -14.57 -17.44 6.85
C ILE A 406 -13.83 -18.63 6.24
N LEU A 407 -13.91 -19.83 6.83
CA LEU A 407 -13.29 -21.04 6.28
C LEU A 407 -14.11 -21.67 5.15
N TRP A 408 -15.36 -21.22 4.95
CA TRP A 408 -16.30 -21.83 4.03
C TRP A 408 -16.85 -20.83 3.02
N ASN A 409 -17.30 -21.34 1.88
CA ASN A 409 -18.08 -20.56 0.92
C ASN A 409 -19.57 -20.74 1.26
N GLY A 410 -20.15 -19.79 2.00
CA GLY A 410 -21.53 -19.87 2.48
C GLY A 410 -22.02 -18.55 3.09
N ASP A 411 -23.12 -18.62 3.83
CA ASP A 411 -23.72 -17.50 4.56
C ASP A 411 -23.27 -17.38 6.02
N ASP A 412 -22.54 -18.38 6.53
CA ASP A 412 -21.90 -18.36 7.85
C ASP A 412 -20.93 -17.17 8.01
N VAL A 413 -20.77 -16.70 9.25
CA VAL A 413 -19.92 -15.55 9.58
C VAL A 413 -18.92 -15.88 10.70
N THR A 414 -17.72 -15.32 10.59
CA THR A 414 -16.79 -15.20 11.70
C THR A 414 -17.16 -13.96 12.51
N LEU A 415 -17.58 -14.17 13.76
CA LEU A 415 -17.96 -13.10 14.68
C LEU A 415 -16.77 -12.73 15.56
N LEU A 416 -16.39 -11.45 15.53
CA LEU A 416 -15.37 -10.87 16.41
C LEU A 416 -16.02 -9.76 17.24
N SER A 417 -16.12 -9.95 18.55
CA SER A 417 -16.64 -8.95 19.48
C SER A 417 -15.56 -7.92 19.84
N PRO A 418 -15.91 -6.66 20.12
CA PRO A 418 -14.95 -5.70 20.68
C PRO A 418 -14.31 -6.25 21.96
N PRO A 419 -13.00 -6.04 22.15
CA PRO A 419 -12.34 -6.32 23.43
C PRO A 419 -12.63 -5.22 24.47
N GLU A 420 -12.02 -5.32 25.65
CA GLU A 420 -12.05 -4.24 26.64
C GLU A 420 -11.49 -2.92 26.07
N PRO A 421 -11.97 -1.75 26.51
CA PRO A 421 -11.50 -0.46 26.03
C PRO A 421 -9.97 -0.32 26.10
N GLY A 422 -9.36 0.18 25.02
CA GLY A 422 -7.90 0.31 24.88
C GLY A 422 -7.21 -0.91 24.27
N LEU A 423 -7.93 -2.04 24.12
CA LEU A 423 -7.45 -3.21 23.41
C LEU A 423 -8.03 -3.31 22.01
N GLU A 424 -7.42 -4.17 21.20
CA GLU A 424 -7.79 -4.43 19.82
C GLU A 424 -7.88 -5.93 19.59
N LYS A 425 -8.70 -6.36 18.63
CA LYS A 425 -8.79 -7.78 18.28
C LYS A 425 -7.74 -8.12 17.23
N ARG A 426 -7.05 -9.24 17.40
CA ARG A 426 -6.15 -9.81 16.39
C ARG A 426 -6.54 -11.24 16.09
N ILE A 427 -6.59 -11.58 14.81
CA ILE A 427 -6.78 -12.96 14.33
C ILE A 427 -5.68 -13.31 13.35
N ILE A 428 -5.14 -14.52 13.46
CA ILE A 428 -4.19 -15.08 12.47
C ILE A 428 -4.89 -16.23 11.76
N ILE A 429 -4.83 -16.23 10.44
CA ILE A 429 -5.43 -17.26 9.59
C ILE A 429 -4.36 -17.88 8.68
N ASP A 430 -4.57 -19.12 8.28
CA ASP A 430 -3.67 -19.92 7.45
C ASP A 430 -4.42 -20.39 6.21
N PHE A 431 -3.94 -20.01 5.02
CA PHE A 431 -4.47 -20.46 3.73
C PHE A 431 -4.04 -21.89 3.37
N GLY A 432 -3.18 -22.51 4.18
CA GLY A 432 -2.68 -23.88 4.01
C GLY A 432 -1.52 -24.00 3.01
N ASP A 433 -1.34 -23.01 2.14
CA ASP A 433 -0.25 -22.92 1.17
C ASP A 433 0.09 -21.46 0.87
N LEU A 434 1.23 -21.23 0.23
CA LEU A 434 1.67 -19.91 -0.23
C LEU A 434 0.95 -19.55 -1.53
N TYR A 435 0.14 -18.51 -1.47
CA TYR A 435 -0.57 -17.98 -2.64
C TYR A 435 -0.16 -16.54 -2.92
N VAL A 436 -0.38 -16.10 -4.16
CA VAL A 436 -0.19 -14.71 -4.59
C VAL A 436 -1.42 -14.21 -5.33
N GLY A 437 -1.97 -13.07 -4.91
CA GLY A 437 -3.26 -12.63 -5.43
C GLY A 437 -3.74 -11.33 -4.83
N TYR A 438 -5.05 -11.10 -4.93
CA TYR A 438 -5.68 -9.88 -4.44
C TYR A 438 -6.63 -10.20 -3.30
N LEU A 439 -6.50 -9.48 -2.19
CA LEU A 439 -7.37 -9.70 -1.04
C LEU A 439 -8.80 -9.26 -1.35
N SER A 440 -9.79 -10.11 -1.08
CA SER A 440 -11.20 -9.77 -1.17
C SER A 440 -11.93 -10.13 0.12
N LEU A 441 -12.87 -9.27 0.53
CA LEU A 441 -13.63 -9.43 1.76
C LEU A 441 -15.10 -9.03 1.60
N ILE A 442 -15.95 -9.66 2.43
CA ILE A 442 -17.35 -9.30 2.66
C ILE A 442 -17.56 -9.30 4.17
N LEU A 443 -17.99 -8.16 4.71
CA LEU A 443 -18.17 -7.99 6.14
C LEU A 443 -19.34 -7.06 6.49
N LYS A 444 -19.78 -7.12 7.75
CA LYS A 444 -20.63 -6.13 8.41
C LYS A 444 -19.90 -5.61 9.63
N ALA A 445 -19.80 -4.28 9.75
CA ALA A 445 -19.18 -3.63 10.91
C ALA A 445 -19.83 -2.27 11.19
N SER A 446 -19.61 -1.76 12.39
CA SER A 446 -19.87 -0.36 12.70
C SER A 446 -18.96 0.56 11.88
N ARG A 447 -19.48 1.72 11.51
CA ARG A 447 -18.72 2.80 10.89
C ARG A 447 -17.42 3.09 11.66
N GLY A 448 -16.32 3.29 10.94
CA GLY A 448 -15.01 3.61 11.52
C GLY A 448 -14.23 2.40 12.03
N THR A 449 -14.79 1.19 11.98
CA THR A 449 -14.02 -0.04 12.29
C THR A 449 -12.87 -0.19 11.29
N ILE A 450 -11.64 -0.33 11.79
CA ILE A 450 -10.43 -0.45 10.97
C ILE A 450 -10.01 -1.91 10.94
N LEU A 451 -9.83 -2.46 9.73
CA LEU A 451 -9.15 -3.72 9.49
C LEU A 451 -7.78 -3.42 8.89
N ASP A 452 -6.73 -3.63 9.67
CA ASP A 452 -5.38 -3.75 9.14
C ASP A 452 -5.11 -5.21 8.84
N ILE A 453 -4.68 -5.51 7.62
CA ILE A 453 -4.40 -6.87 7.18
C ILE A 453 -2.93 -6.93 6.80
N TYR A 454 -2.22 -7.92 7.33
CA TYR A 454 -0.80 -8.15 7.09
C TYR A 454 -0.56 -9.59 6.63
N GLY A 455 -0.05 -9.74 5.41
CA GLY A 455 0.26 -11.04 4.82
C GLY A 455 1.70 -11.44 5.09
N PHE A 456 1.94 -12.71 5.42
CA PHE A 456 3.29 -13.24 5.64
C PHE A 456 3.36 -14.73 5.26
N GLU A 457 4.56 -15.25 5.09
CA GLU A 457 4.78 -16.56 4.44
C GLU A 457 4.99 -17.70 5.43
N ASN A 458 5.62 -17.43 6.57
CA ASN A 458 6.11 -18.47 7.46
C ASN A 458 5.80 -18.22 8.94
N MET A 459 5.59 -19.31 9.68
CA MET A 459 5.53 -19.34 11.14
C MET A 459 6.35 -20.52 11.63
N TYR A 460 7.38 -20.26 12.43
CA TYR A 460 8.22 -21.30 13.02
C TYR A 460 7.94 -21.42 14.51
N GLN A 461 7.52 -22.62 14.96
CA GLN A 461 7.16 -22.89 16.36
C GLN A 461 6.13 -21.90 16.96
N GLY A 462 5.24 -21.39 16.12
CA GLY A 462 4.22 -20.42 16.52
C GLY A 462 4.68 -18.96 16.46
N GLU A 463 5.97 -18.69 16.23
CA GLU A 463 6.47 -17.34 16.03
C GLU A 463 6.34 -16.92 14.57
N VAL A 464 5.92 -15.68 14.35
CA VAL A 464 5.73 -15.09 13.02
C VAL A 464 7.09 -14.70 12.45
N ASP A 465 7.37 -15.16 11.24
CA ASP A 465 8.51 -14.68 10.46
C ASP A 465 8.09 -13.42 9.69
N TYR A 466 8.33 -12.26 10.30
CA TYR A 466 7.92 -10.97 9.75
C TYR A 466 8.73 -10.62 8.50
N THR A 467 8.04 -10.09 7.50
CA THR A 467 8.59 -9.61 6.22
C THR A 467 9.32 -8.27 6.38
N ILE A 468 10.41 -8.25 7.17
CA ILE A 468 11.21 -7.05 7.44
C ILE A 468 11.60 -6.36 6.12
N GLY A 469 11.22 -5.09 5.97
CA GLY A 469 11.43 -4.34 4.73
C GLY A 469 10.32 -4.37 3.70
N LEU A 470 9.28 -5.17 3.93
CA LEU A 470 8.10 -5.25 3.11
C LEU A 470 6.87 -5.04 4.00
N ASN A 471 6.24 -3.87 3.89
CA ASN A 471 4.92 -3.63 4.44
C ASN A 471 3.88 -4.34 3.57
N ASN A 472 3.79 -5.65 3.71
CA ASN A 472 2.84 -6.50 2.99
C ASN A 472 1.43 -6.35 3.59
N GLY A 473 0.91 -5.13 3.61
CA GLY A 473 -0.34 -4.82 4.29
C GLY A 473 -1.33 -4.02 3.44
N ALA A 474 -2.59 -4.11 3.85
CA ALA A 474 -3.71 -3.32 3.36
C ALA A 474 -4.55 -2.83 4.55
N ARG A 475 -5.12 -1.63 4.44
CA ARG A 475 -6.01 -1.06 5.47
C ARG A 475 -7.38 -0.83 4.87
N TYR A 476 -8.41 -1.25 5.60
CA TYR A 476 -9.80 -1.00 5.24
C TYR A 476 -10.54 -0.37 6.41
N ILE A 477 -11.04 0.86 6.24
CA ILE A 477 -11.88 1.56 7.22
C ILE A 477 -13.33 1.40 6.79
N CYS A 478 -14.13 0.79 7.66
CA CYS A 478 -15.49 0.36 7.35
C CYS A 478 -16.47 1.54 7.34
N ARG A 479 -17.41 1.53 6.38
CA ARG A 479 -18.69 2.21 6.55
C ARG A 479 -19.65 1.38 7.40
N GLU A 480 -20.79 1.94 7.74
CA GLU A 480 -21.83 1.21 8.48
C GLU A 480 -22.42 0.05 7.66
N GLY A 481 -22.66 -1.08 8.32
CA GLY A 481 -23.41 -2.20 7.77
C GLY A 481 -22.60 -3.10 6.82
N TRP A 482 -23.33 -3.83 5.96
CA TRP A 482 -22.75 -4.79 5.02
C TRP A 482 -22.01 -4.11 3.88
N GLN A 483 -20.81 -4.59 3.60
CA GLN A 483 -19.93 -4.07 2.55
C GLN A 483 -18.98 -5.15 2.01
N SER A 484 -18.45 -4.89 0.82
CA SER A 484 -17.46 -5.73 0.16
C SER A 484 -16.33 -4.88 -0.37
N TYR A 485 -15.13 -5.43 -0.42
CA TYR A 485 -13.96 -4.76 -0.96
C TYR A 485 -12.98 -5.76 -1.55
N THR A 486 -12.33 -5.36 -2.64
CA THR A 486 -11.21 -6.10 -3.23
C THR A 486 -10.05 -5.16 -3.37
N SER A 487 -8.93 -5.49 -2.72
CA SER A 487 -7.71 -4.71 -2.81
C SER A 487 -7.12 -4.80 -4.22
N MET A 488 -6.61 -3.68 -4.73
CA MET A 488 -5.82 -3.61 -5.96
C MET A 488 -4.33 -3.94 -5.74
N ALA A 489 -3.87 -4.02 -4.48
CA ALA A 489 -2.51 -4.44 -4.19
C ALA A 489 -2.40 -5.97 -4.26
N LYS A 490 -1.49 -6.48 -5.10
CA LYS A 490 -1.21 -7.91 -5.19
C LYS A 490 -0.30 -8.36 -4.04
N MET A 491 -0.75 -9.29 -3.21
CA MET A 491 -0.05 -9.79 -2.01
C MET A 491 0.34 -11.25 -2.19
N GLY A 492 1.57 -11.58 -1.81
CA GLY A 492 2.01 -12.96 -1.59
C GLY A 492 1.91 -13.28 -0.11
N MET A 493 1.20 -14.36 0.25
CA MET A 493 1.02 -14.76 1.64
C MET A 493 0.53 -16.20 1.77
N ARG A 494 0.93 -16.86 2.85
CA ARG A 494 0.29 -18.09 3.35
C ARG A 494 -0.59 -17.79 4.56
N TYR A 495 -0.14 -16.87 5.40
CA TYR A 495 -0.86 -16.43 6.59
C TYR A 495 -1.29 -14.99 6.44
N ALA A 496 -2.44 -14.64 7.01
CA ALA A 496 -2.83 -13.25 7.21
C ALA A 496 -3.07 -12.98 8.69
N MET A 497 -2.46 -11.92 9.20
CA MET A 497 -2.76 -11.34 10.51
C MET A 497 -3.70 -10.16 10.29
N ILE A 498 -4.89 -10.23 10.88
CA ILE A 498 -5.90 -9.19 10.80
C ILE A 498 -6.02 -8.55 12.18
N ARG A 499 -5.76 -7.25 12.25
CA ARG A 499 -5.96 -6.40 13.42
C ARG A 499 -7.23 -5.59 13.21
N VAL A 500 -8.10 -5.59 14.21
CA VAL A 500 -9.41 -4.94 14.20
C VAL A 500 -9.47 -3.92 15.33
N VAL A 501 -9.58 -2.65 14.95
CA VAL A 501 -9.91 -1.54 15.85
C VAL A 501 -11.39 -1.24 15.66
N PHE A 502 -12.20 -1.45 16.69
CA PHE A 502 -13.65 -1.33 16.59
C PHE A 502 -14.09 0.14 16.60
N GLY A 503 -14.98 0.51 15.67
CA GLY A 503 -15.59 1.84 15.62
C GLY A 503 -16.85 1.98 16.49
N GLY A 504 -17.27 0.91 17.18
CA GLY A 504 -18.45 0.85 18.02
C GLY A 504 -18.49 -0.42 18.86
N GLU A 505 -19.57 -0.61 19.61
CA GLU A 505 -19.74 -1.77 20.52
C GLU A 505 -20.29 -3.03 19.83
N GLU A 506 -20.74 -2.90 18.57
CA GLU A 506 -21.27 -4.02 17.80
C GLU A 506 -20.16 -4.95 17.29
N PRO A 507 -20.41 -6.26 17.22
CA PRO A 507 -19.43 -7.21 16.69
C PRO A 507 -19.21 -7.02 15.18
N LEU A 508 -17.97 -7.26 14.76
CA LEU A 508 -17.61 -7.43 13.36
C LEU A 508 -18.07 -8.82 12.90
N LEU A 509 -18.82 -8.87 11.80
CA LEU A 509 -19.20 -10.10 11.13
C LEU A 509 -18.43 -10.22 9.81
N LEU A 510 -17.49 -11.14 9.73
CA LEU A 510 -16.70 -11.39 8.52
C LEU A 510 -17.28 -12.63 7.83
N GLN A 511 -17.95 -12.42 6.70
CA GLN A 511 -18.58 -13.50 5.91
C GLN A 511 -17.59 -14.09 4.91
N ARG A 512 -16.78 -13.23 4.29
CA ARG A 512 -15.79 -13.66 3.29
C ARG A 512 -14.47 -12.98 3.55
N PHE A 513 -13.41 -13.78 3.49
CA PHE A 513 -12.03 -13.32 3.47
C PHE A 513 -11.26 -14.28 2.58
N GLU A 514 -10.88 -13.86 1.38
CA GLU A 514 -10.27 -14.72 0.38
C GLU A 514 -9.12 -14.02 -0.33
N LEU A 515 -8.19 -14.82 -0.86
CA LEU A 515 -7.18 -14.33 -1.79
C LEU A 515 -7.57 -14.77 -3.19
N LEU A 516 -7.83 -13.81 -4.08
CA LEU A 516 -8.03 -14.03 -5.51
C LEU A 516 -6.67 -14.35 -6.13
N HIS A 517 -6.28 -15.63 -6.07
CA HIS A 517 -4.98 -16.13 -6.48
C HIS A 517 -4.81 -16.03 -7.99
N GLU A 518 -3.85 -15.22 -8.44
CA GLU A 518 -3.63 -14.94 -9.85
C GLU A 518 -2.29 -15.50 -10.32
N THR A 519 -2.33 -16.46 -11.24
CA THR A 519 -1.16 -17.11 -11.86
C THR A 519 -1.26 -17.09 -13.38
N TYR A 520 -0.14 -17.36 -14.06
CA TYR A 520 -0.17 -17.66 -15.48
C TYR A 520 -0.92 -18.98 -15.72
N ARG A 521 -1.69 -19.04 -16.80
CA ARG A 521 -2.30 -20.30 -17.25
C ARG A 521 -1.19 -21.24 -17.70
N ILE A 522 -0.94 -22.27 -16.89
CA ILE A 522 0.00 -23.34 -17.18
C ILE A 522 -0.75 -24.66 -17.29
N ALA A 523 -0.35 -25.53 -18.22
CA ALA A 523 -1.01 -26.82 -18.44
C ALA A 523 -0.61 -27.89 -17.42
N ASN A 524 0.41 -27.64 -16.59
CA ASN A 524 1.00 -28.62 -15.66
C ASN A 524 1.30 -29.98 -16.32
N SER A 525 1.81 -29.97 -17.56
CA SER A 525 2.04 -31.19 -18.36
C SER A 525 3.25 -32.00 -17.90
N GLY A 526 4.18 -31.39 -17.16
CA GLY A 526 5.30 -32.09 -16.54
C GLY A 526 4.86 -32.77 -15.25
N PHE A 527 5.16 -34.06 -15.12
CA PHE A 527 4.93 -34.83 -13.90
C PHE A 527 6.19 -35.65 -13.58
N PHE A 528 6.52 -35.73 -12.30
CA PHE A 528 7.64 -36.51 -11.79
C PHE A 528 7.21 -37.18 -10.47
N THR A 529 7.61 -38.43 -10.28
CA THR A 529 7.45 -39.18 -9.03
C THR A 529 8.59 -40.17 -8.93
N CYS A 530 9.06 -40.44 -7.72
CA CYS A 530 10.07 -41.45 -7.45
C CYS A 530 9.81 -42.12 -6.10
N GLU A 531 10.59 -43.16 -5.75
CA GLU A 531 10.43 -43.89 -4.48
C GLU A 531 10.90 -43.10 -3.26
N ASN A 532 11.65 -42.00 -3.46
CA ASN A 532 12.09 -41.14 -2.38
C ASN A 532 11.01 -40.11 -2.07
N GLU A 533 10.30 -40.28 -0.94
CA GLU A 533 9.21 -39.38 -0.53
C GLU A 533 9.63 -37.90 -0.34
N LEU A 534 10.92 -37.60 -0.18
CA LEU A 534 11.44 -36.23 -0.07
C LEU A 534 11.59 -35.53 -1.43
N LEU A 535 11.56 -36.27 -2.55
CA LEU A 535 11.76 -35.78 -3.92
C LEU A 535 10.47 -35.88 -4.73
#